data_AF-A0A242CW44-F1
#
_entry.id   AF-A0A242CW44-F1
#
_cell.length_a   1.000
_cell.length_b   1.000
_cell.length_c   1.000
_cell.angle_alpha   90.00
_cell.angle_beta   90.00
_cell.angle_gamma   90.00
#
_symmetry.space_group_name_H-M   'P 1'
#
loop_
_entity.id
_entity.type
_entity.pdbx_description
1 polymer ?
#
loop_
_entity_poly.entity_id
_entity_poly.type
_entity_poly.pdbx_seq_one_letter_code
_entity_poly.pdbx_strand_id
1 'polypeptide(L)'
;MKTYRTAEVANIVGLHPNTIRRYEEWELIPIPPRAENGYRVFTDYHIETIKIAQVAFQIEVLQSGLRLTMVEMVKAVARYDFEEAQSLLDRYLELVDQEIADAHDVINVAEELLAGKTEDEPLLLTRSEAAEYLGVTSEALRNWERNGLLTIKRSKNNYRTYDNEDIKRLKIIRTLRSAKYSLAAILRMLNAIDQEKQDTIKTLLNPTDPDDSIITACDNLIDSLEKAKSNARELKTQVVEMQERFFN
;
A
#
# COMPACT_ATOMS: atom_id res chain seq x y z
N MET A 1 20.73 24.46 21.36
CA MET A 1 19.63 23.49 21.17
C MET A 1 18.96 23.24 22.52
N LYS A 2 17.63 23.29 22.61
CA LYS A 2 16.90 23.01 23.87
C LYS A 2 16.94 21.51 24.18
N THR A 3 16.79 21.17 25.46
CA THR A 3 16.78 19.78 25.93
C THR A 3 15.45 19.41 26.57
N TYR A 4 15.08 18.13 26.47
CA TYR A 4 13.78 17.61 26.87
C TYR A 4 13.90 16.24 27.52
N ARG A 5 12.97 15.92 28.42
CA ARG A 5 12.76 14.56 28.97
C ARG A 5 11.77 13.79 28.10
N THR A 6 11.72 12.46 28.24
CA THR A 6 10.84 11.59 27.44
C THR A 6 9.36 12.04 27.47
N ALA A 7 8.84 12.47 28.62
CA ALA A 7 7.45 12.91 28.76
C ALA A 7 7.18 14.23 28.03
N GLU A 8 8.16 15.15 27.98
CA GLU A 8 8.03 16.41 27.27
C GLU A 8 8.04 16.17 25.76
N VAL A 9 8.96 15.34 25.27
CA VAL A 9 8.97 14.92 23.86
C VAL A 9 7.65 14.28 23.48
N ALA A 10 7.19 13.29 24.25
CA ALA A 10 5.92 12.60 24.06
C ALA A 10 4.73 13.58 23.92
N ASN A 11 4.65 14.58 24.79
CA ASN A 11 3.62 15.62 24.72
C ASN A 11 3.75 16.50 23.46
N ILE A 12 4.96 16.88 23.07
CA ILE A 12 5.22 17.73 21.89
C ILE A 12 4.78 17.03 20.59
N VAL A 13 5.10 15.74 20.45
CA VAL A 13 4.82 14.97 19.22
C VAL A 13 3.47 14.23 19.26
N GLY A 14 2.72 14.34 20.36
CA GLY A 14 1.42 13.69 20.53
C GLY A 14 1.49 12.16 20.63
N LEU A 15 2.58 11.60 21.18
CA LEU A 15 2.79 10.16 21.32
C LEU A 15 2.85 9.73 22.79
N HIS A 16 2.58 8.46 23.07
CA HIS A 16 2.80 7.91 24.41
C HIS A 16 4.31 7.78 24.71
N PRO A 17 4.79 8.00 25.95
CA PRO A 17 6.22 7.89 26.30
C PRO A 17 6.86 6.54 25.94
N ASN A 18 6.11 5.44 25.99
CA ASN A 18 6.62 4.12 25.54
C ASN A 18 6.87 4.07 24.02
N THR A 19 6.13 4.83 23.22
CA THR A 19 6.38 4.93 21.77
C THR A 19 7.72 5.61 21.50
N ILE A 20 8.05 6.66 22.26
CA ILE A 20 9.38 7.31 22.19
C ILE A 20 10.50 6.32 22.51
N ARG A 21 10.31 5.46 23.51
CA ARG A 21 11.27 4.39 23.85
C ARG A 21 11.41 3.36 22.73
N ARG A 22 10.32 2.99 22.07
CA ARG A 22 10.36 2.09 20.91
C ARG A 22 11.11 2.70 19.74
N TYR A 23 10.96 4.01 19.51
CA TYR A 23 11.69 4.69 18.43
C TYR A 23 13.19 4.67 18.70
N GLU A 24 13.62 4.85 19.96
CA GLU A 24 15.01 4.65 20.37
C GLU A 24 15.46 3.19 20.19
N GLU A 25 14.68 2.21 20.66
CA GLU A 25 15.00 0.77 20.55
C GLU A 25 15.12 0.30 19.09
N TRP A 26 14.37 0.93 18.18
CA TRP A 26 14.40 0.64 16.74
C TRP A 26 15.37 1.52 15.95
N GLU A 27 16.13 2.37 16.64
CA GLU A 27 17.11 3.29 16.04
C GLU A 27 16.48 4.27 15.03
N LEU A 28 15.20 4.59 15.21
CA LEU A 28 14.47 5.56 14.38
C LEU A 28 14.70 7.01 14.83
N ILE A 29 15.40 7.19 15.94
CA ILE A 29 15.89 8.47 16.46
C ILE A 29 17.32 8.29 16.95
N PRO A 30 18.13 9.36 17.06
CA PRO A 30 19.43 9.24 17.68
C PRO A 30 19.31 8.71 19.11
N ILE A 31 20.31 7.95 19.56
CA ILE A 31 20.34 7.47 20.94
C ILE A 31 20.54 8.68 21.86
N PRO A 32 19.56 9.01 22.72
CA PRO A 32 19.65 10.19 23.55
C PRO A 32 20.73 10.00 24.63
N PRO A 33 21.60 10.99 24.89
CA PRO A 33 22.51 10.93 26.02
C PRO A 33 21.74 10.85 27.35
N ARG A 34 22.43 10.41 28.40
CA ARG A 34 21.89 10.37 29.75
C ARG A 34 22.50 11.47 30.61
N ALA A 35 21.66 12.14 31.39
CA ALA A 35 22.11 13.06 32.43
C ALA A 35 22.71 12.29 33.63
N GLU A 36 23.37 12.99 34.55
CA GLU A 36 24.01 12.40 35.74
C GLU A 36 23.04 11.55 36.59
N ASN A 37 21.76 11.91 36.60
CA ASN A 37 20.69 11.19 37.28
C ASN A 37 20.13 9.99 36.49
N GLY A 38 20.75 9.62 35.36
CA GLY A 38 20.39 8.48 34.51
C GLY A 38 19.23 8.71 33.54
N TYR A 39 18.58 9.89 33.57
CA TYR A 39 17.47 10.22 32.69
C TYR A 39 17.94 10.55 31.26
N ARG A 40 17.13 10.19 30.27
CA ARG A 40 17.37 10.51 28.86
C ARG A 40 17.21 12.00 28.59
N VAL A 41 18.11 12.55 27.80
CA VAL A 41 18.14 13.94 27.37
C VAL A 41 17.95 13.99 25.86
N PHE A 42 16.75 14.39 25.44
CA PHE A 42 16.42 14.61 24.04
C PHE A 42 16.68 16.07 23.66
N THR A 43 16.69 16.34 22.37
CA THR A 43 16.96 17.66 21.79
C THR A 43 15.94 18.02 20.72
N ASP A 44 15.99 19.26 20.23
CA ASP A 44 15.17 19.67 19.08
C ASP A 44 15.36 18.75 17.87
N TYR A 45 16.58 18.25 17.64
CA TYR A 45 16.87 17.27 16.58
C TYR A 45 16.02 15.99 16.73
N HIS A 46 15.94 15.43 17.93
CA HIS A 46 15.14 14.22 18.18
C HIS A 46 13.66 14.45 17.88
N ILE A 47 13.13 15.63 18.22
CA ILE A 47 11.74 15.99 17.95
C ILE A 47 11.49 16.05 16.43
N GLU A 48 12.37 16.69 15.67
CA GLU A 48 12.20 16.75 14.21
C GLU A 48 12.37 15.36 13.56
N THR A 49 13.29 14.51 14.04
CA THR A 49 13.41 13.13 13.54
C THR A 49 12.14 12.32 13.81
N ILE A 50 11.49 12.50 14.96
CA ILE A 50 10.22 11.82 15.27
C ILE A 50 9.11 12.27 14.32
N LYS A 51 9.02 13.57 14.01
CA LYS A 51 8.03 14.08 13.05
C LYS A 51 8.26 13.53 11.65
N ILE A 52 9.52 13.48 11.20
CA ILE A 52 9.88 12.81 9.93
C ILE A 52 9.41 11.35 9.95
N ALA A 53 9.66 10.61 11.04
CA ALA A 53 9.19 9.23 11.17
C ALA A 53 7.66 9.12 11.13
N GLN A 54 6.92 10.07 11.74
CA GLN A 54 5.46 10.11 11.69
C GLN A 54 4.95 10.29 10.26
N VAL A 55 5.52 11.22 9.49
CA VAL A 55 5.14 11.44 8.09
C VAL A 55 5.53 10.24 7.22
N ALA A 56 6.74 9.70 7.40
CA ALA A 56 7.24 8.55 6.66
C ALA A 56 6.39 7.29 6.84
N PHE A 57 5.74 7.16 7.99
CA PHE A 57 4.97 5.98 8.36
C PHE A 57 3.45 6.17 8.35
N GLN A 58 2.96 7.34 7.93
CA GLN A 58 1.54 7.67 7.89
C GLN A 58 0.73 6.77 6.94
N ILE A 59 1.32 6.38 5.81
CA ILE A 59 0.68 5.50 4.82
C ILE A 59 1.36 4.13 4.84
N GLU A 60 0.58 3.08 5.08
CA GLU A 60 1.08 1.70 5.12
C GLU A 60 1.15 1.09 3.72
N VAL A 61 2.25 1.36 3.01
CA VAL A 61 2.54 0.79 1.68
C VAL A 61 3.54 -0.36 1.83
N LEU A 62 3.06 -1.60 1.68
CA LEU A 62 3.87 -2.83 1.86
C LEU A 62 4.46 -3.36 0.54
N GLN A 63 4.09 -2.75 -0.58
CA GLN A 63 4.50 -3.13 -1.92
C GLN A 63 6.01 -2.90 -2.10
N SER A 64 6.68 -3.87 -2.73
CA SER A 64 7.99 -3.68 -3.37
C SER A 64 9.09 -3.09 -2.48
N GLY A 65 9.04 -3.39 -1.18
CA GLY A 65 10.04 -2.92 -0.22
C GLY A 65 9.97 -1.41 0.08
N LEU A 66 8.88 -0.75 -0.29
CA LEU A 66 8.66 0.68 -0.03
C LEU A 66 8.73 0.99 1.47
N ARG A 67 8.06 0.18 2.31
CA ARG A 67 8.13 0.32 3.77
C ARG A 67 9.56 0.22 4.31
N LEU A 68 10.33 -0.77 3.82
CA LEU A 68 11.71 -0.97 4.24
C LEU A 68 12.58 0.22 3.86
N THR A 69 12.39 0.76 2.65
CA THR A 69 13.10 1.94 2.17
C THR A 69 12.85 3.15 3.06
N MET A 70 11.60 3.39 3.46
CA MET A 70 11.27 4.48 4.41
C MET A 70 11.87 4.25 5.81
N VAL A 71 11.91 3.02 6.29
CA VAL A 71 12.56 2.70 7.58
C VAL A 71 14.05 3.02 7.52
N GLU A 72 14.74 2.59 6.47
CA GLU A 72 16.17 2.89 6.30
C GLU A 72 16.44 4.39 6.11
N MET A 73 15.53 5.10 5.43
CA MET A 73 15.61 6.56 5.28
C MET A 73 15.53 7.26 6.65
N VAL A 74 14.54 6.91 7.49
CA VAL A 74 14.41 7.48 8.84
C VAL A 74 15.64 7.16 9.69
N LYS A 75 16.18 5.94 9.58
CA LYS A 75 17.42 5.56 10.27
C LYS A 75 18.64 6.34 9.78
N ALA A 76 18.74 6.63 8.49
CA ALA A 76 19.80 7.48 7.95
C ALA A 76 19.73 8.89 8.54
N VAL A 77 18.54 9.48 8.62
CA VAL A 77 18.32 10.77 9.33
C VAL A 77 18.70 10.63 10.81
N ALA A 78 18.32 9.56 11.50
CA ALA A 78 18.70 9.33 12.90
C ALA A 78 20.22 9.22 13.12
N ARG A 79 20.97 8.79 12.08
CA ARG A 79 22.44 8.72 12.06
C ARG A 79 23.12 9.99 11.54
N TYR A 80 22.35 11.05 11.26
CA TYR A 80 22.84 12.31 10.68
C TYR A 80 23.42 12.16 9.26
N ASP A 81 23.03 11.09 8.56
CA ASP A 81 23.45 10.79 7.19
C ASP A 81 22.41 11.31 6.19
N PHE A 82 22.47 12.62 5.94
CA PHE A 82 21.52 13.33 5.07
C PHE A 82 21.70 13.01 3.59
N GLU A 83 22.91 12.60 3.17
CA GLU A 83 23.18 12.20 1.80
C GLU A 83 22.50 10.85 1.50
N GLU A 84 22.67 9.87 2.38
CA GLU A 84 21.97 8.58 2.26
C GLU A 84 20.46 8.74 2.39
N ALA A 85 19.98 9.58 3.31
CA ALA A 85 18.54 9.84 3.45
C ALA A 85 17.92 10.41 2.16
N GLN A 86 18.59 11.36 1.50
CA GLN A 86 18.14 11.94 0.23
C GLN A 86 18.17 10.92 -0.91
N SER A 87 19.25 10.12 -1.01
CA SER A 87 19.37 9.02 -1.97
C SER A 87 18.23 7.99 -1.82
N LEU A 88 17.91 7.63 -0.58
CA LEU A 88 16.80 6.70 -0.28
C LEU A 88 15.43 7.29 -0.63
N LEU A 89 15.22 8.60 -0.44
CA LEU A 89 13.99 9.27 -0.87
C LEU A 89 13.84 9.31 -2.39
N ASP A 90 14.93 9.56 -3.13
CA ASP A 90 14.90 9.55 -4.59
C ASP A 90 14.58 8.16 -5.13
N ARG A 91 15.25 7.13 -4.60
CA ARG A 91 14.92 5.73 -4.91
C ARG A 91 13.48 5.38 -4.54
N TYR A 92 12.97 5.87 -3.42
CA TYR A 92 11.58 5.63 -3.02
C TYR A 92 10.60 6.22 -4.03
N LEU A 93 10.83 7.45 -4.48
CA LEU A 93 9.97 8.12 -5.46
C LEU A 93 9.95 7.39 -6.80
N GLU A 94 11.11 6.90 -7.28
CA GLU A 94 11.19 6.08 -8.49
C GLU A 94 10.38 4.77 -8.35
N LEU A 95 10.51 4.09 -7.20
CA LEU A 95 9.77 2.85 -6.93
C LEU A 95 8.26 3.08 -6.84
N VAL A 96 7.82 4.16 -6.19
CA VAL A 96 6.39 4.49 -6.12
C VAL A 96 5.84 4.83 -7.50
N ASP A 97 6.60 5.54 -8.33
CA ASP A 97 6.17 5.89 -9.68
C ASP A 97 6.01 4.68 -10.56
N GLN A 98 6.92 3.71 -10.45
CA GLN A 98 6.79 2.44 -11.13
C GLN A 98 5.54 1.67 -10.66
N GLU A 99 5.29 1.59 -9.35
CA GLU A 99 4.12 0.88 -8.82
C GLU A 99 2.79 1.55 -9.25
N ILE A 100 2.76 2.89 -9.36
CA ILE A 100 1.58 3.61 -9.86
C ILE A 100 1.39 3.33 -11.36
N ALA A 101 2.45 3.32 -12.14
CA ALA A 101 2.38 3.00 -13.57
C ALA A 101 1.88 1.57 -13.79
N ASP A 102 2.46 0.60 -13.08
CA ASP A 102 2.07 -0.82 -13.14
C ASP A 102 0.59 -1.01 -12.75
N ALA A 103 0.12 -0.30 -11.72
CA ALA A 103 -1.27 -0.35 -11.29
C ALA A 103 -2.22 0.22 -12.35
N HIS A 104 -1.83 1.28 -13.06
CA HIS A 104 -2.61 1.83 -14.17
C HIS A 104 -2.64 0.89 -15.39
N ASP A 105 -1.52 0.31 -15.77
CA ASP A 105 -1.45 -0.64 -16.89
C ASP A 105 -2.36 -1.85 -16.65
N VAL A 106 -2.38 -2.35 -15.42
CA VAL A 106 -3.26 -3.44 -15.03
C VAL A 106 -4.75 -3.05 -15.08
N ILE A 107 -5.09 -1.82 -14.70
CA ILE A 107 -6.47 -1.31 -14.86
C ILE A 107 -6.84 -1.25 -16.34
N ASN A 108 -5.97 -0.73 -17.21
CA ASN A 108 -6.24 -0.65 -18.64
C ASN A 108 -6.51 -2.04 -19.24
N VAL A 109 -5.70 -3.04 -18.89
CA VAL A 109 -5.93 -4.44 -19.31
C VAL A 109 -7.28 -4.96 -18.81
N ALA A 110 -7.66 -4.65 -17.57
CA ALA A 110 -8.96 -5.05 -17.03
C ALA A 110 -10.13 -4.36 -17.76
N GLU A 111 -10.00 -3.09 -18.14
CA GLU A 111 -10.99 -2.34 -18.91
C GLU A 111 -11.14 -2.88 -20.34
N GLU A 112 -10.02 -3.18 -21.01
CA GLU A 112 -10.03 -3.84 -22.33
C GLU A 112 -10.69 -5.22 -22.26
N LEU A 113 -10.38 -6.00 -21.22
CA LEU A 113 -11.01 -7.28 -20.97
C LEU A 113 -12.51 -7.12 -20.77
N LEU A 114 -13.00 -6.09 -20.05
CA LEU A 114 -14.43 -5.82 -19.91
C LEU A 114 -15.09 -5.41 -21.24
N ALA A 115 -14.45 -4.51 -21.99
CA ALA A 115 -14.99 -3.96 -23.24
C ALA A 115 -15.01 -4.98 -24.39
N GLY A 116 -14.11 -5.96 -24.37
CA GLY A 116 -14.03 -7.02 -25.38
C GLY A 116 -15.34 -7.81 -25.49
N LYS A 117 -15.85 -7.93 -26.73
CA LYS A 117 -16.94 -8.86 -27.05
C LYS A 117 -16.39 -10.29 -27.02
N THR A 118 -17.11 -11.18 -26.36
CA THR A 118 -16.85 -12.63 -26.35
C THR A 118 -17.24 -13.22 -27.72
N GLU A 119 -16.38 -13.03 -28.73
CA GLU A 119 -16.43 -13.80 -29.99
C GLU A 119 -15.62 -15.12 -29.88
N ASP A 120 -15.33 -15.57 -28.67
CA ASP A 120 -14.68 -16.85 -28.41
C ASP A 120 -15.68 -18.00 -28.69
N GLU A 121 -15.16 -19.13 -29.20
CA GLU A 121 -15.92 -20.38 -29.24
C GLU A 121 -16.50 -20.69 -27.84
N PRO A 122 -17.70 -21.28 -27.75
CA PRO A 122 -18.32 -21.56 -26.45
C PRO A 122 -17.44 -22.50 -25.63
N LEU A 123 -16.76 -21.97 -24.61
CA LEU A 123 -16.00 -22.76 -23.65
C LEU A 123 -16.92 -23.25 -22.52
N LEU A 124 -16.70 -24.49 -22.09
CA LEU A 124 -17.31 -25.10 -20.92
C LEU A 124 -16.22 -25.87 -20.18
N LEU A 125 -15.58 -25.20 -19.23
CA LEU A 125 -14.45 -25.76 -18.50
C LEU A 125 -14.86 -26.25 -17.12
N THR A 126 -14.27 -27.35 -16.67
CA THR A 126 -14.28 -27.72 -15.25
C THR A 126 -13.37 -26.76 -14.46
N ARG A 127 -13.49 -26.76 -13.12
CA ARG A 127 -12.61 -25.93 -12.28
C ARG A 127 -11.12 -26.19 -12.51
N SER A 128 -10.73 -27.44 -12.74
CA SER A 128 -9.33 -27.80 -12.95
C SER A 128 -8.82 -27.25 -14.28
N GLU A 129 -9.60 -27.40 -15.35
CA GLU A 129 -9.28 -26.87 -16.68
C GLU A 129 -9.28 -25.33 -16.69
N ALA A 130 -10.23 -24.68 -16.00
CA ALA A 130 -10.24 -23.24 -15.84
C ALA A 130 -9.00 -22.73 -15.07
N ALA A 131 -8.59 -23.45 -14.02
CA ALA A 131 -7.39 -23.12 -13.26
C ALA A 131 -6.13 -23.22 -14.13
N GLU A 132 -6.01 -24.29 -14.90
CA GLU A 132 -4.90 -24.50 -15.85
C GLU A 132 -4.89 -23.44 -16.94
N TYR A 133 -6.04 -23.16 -17.57
CA TYR A 133 -6.20 -22.13 -18.59
C TYR A 133 -5.81 -20.73 -18.10
N LEU A 134 -6.09 -20.43 -16.83
CA LEU A 134 -5.73 -19.17 -16.18
C LEU A 134 -4.34 -19.16 -15.55
N GLY A 135 -3.62 -20.29 -15.54
CA GLY A 135 -2.33 -20.40 -14.85
C GLY A 135 -2.42 -20.13 -13.35
N VAL A 136 -3.55 -20.44 -12.71
CA VAL A 136 -3.76 -20.28 -11.26
C VAL A 136 -4.02 -21.63 -10.60
N THR A 137 -3.94 -21.69 -9.27
CA THR A 137 -4.26 -22.92 -8.55
C THR A 137 -5.78 -23.12 -8.46
N SER A 138 -6.23 -24.38 -8.43
CA SER A 138 -7.64 -24.69 -8.16
C SER A 138 -8.13 -24.14 -6.82
N GLU A 139 -7.23 -23.99 -5.84
CA GLU A 139 -7.53 -23.39 -4.55
C GLU A 139 -7.71 -21.88 -4.64
N ALA A 140 -6.99 -21.18 -5.53
CA ALA A 140 -7.24 -19.77 -5.81
C ALA A 140 -8.65 -19.55 -6.35
N LEU A 141 -9.10 -20.37 -7.31
CA LEU A 141 -10.48 -20.31 -7.82
C LEU A 141 -11.52 -20.57 -6.72
N ARG A 142 -11.29 -21.56 -5.85
CA ARG A 142 -12.16 -21.82 -4.68
C ARG A 142 -12.20 -20.63 -3.73
N ASN A 143 -11.05 -20.02 -3.47
CA ASN A 143 -10.95 -18.85 -2.60
C ASN A 143 -11.75 -17.69 -3.18
N TRP A 144 -11.65 -17.44 -4.48
CA TRP A 144 -12.42 -16.37 -5.14
C TRP A 144 -13.93 -16.64 -5.11
N GLU A 145 -14.37 -17.87 -5.37
CA GLU A 145 -15.77 -18.28 -5.22
C GLU A 145 -16.26 -18.09 -3.77
N ARG A 146 -15.46 -18.49 -2.77
CA ARG A 146 -15.80 -18.35 -1.34
C ARG A 146 -15.92 -16.89 -0.91
N ASN A 147 -15.12 -15.99 -1.49
CA ASN A 147 -15.18 -14.55 -1.24
C ASN A 147 -16.25 -13.85 -2.10
N GLY A 148 -17.10 -14.59 -2.83
CA GLY A 148 -18.20 -14.04 -3.60
C GLY A 148 -17.79 -13.31 -4.88
N LEU A 149 -16.53 -13.41 -5.30
CA LEU A 149 -16.06 -12.74 -6.52
C LEU A 149 -16.72 -13.29 -7.77
N LEU A 150 -17.25 -14.51 -7.72
CA LEU A 150 -17.92 -15.15 -8.84
C LEU A 150 -18.93 -16.19 -8.32
N THR A 151 -20.06 -16.34 -9.03
CA THR A 151 -21.09 -17.34 -8.72
C THR A 151 -21.25 -18.32 -9.88
N ILE A 152 -20.67 -19.52 -9.77
CA ILE A 152 -20.73 -20.55 -10.83
C ILE A 152 -22.08 -21.27 -10.82
N LYS A 153 -22.69 -21.36 -12.00
CA LYS A 153 -23.86 -22.21 -12.24
C LYS A 153 -23.46 -23.69 -12.20
N ARG A 154 -24.31 -24.52 -11.58
CA ARG A 154 -24.11 -25.97 -11.60
C ARG A 154 -24.72 -26.57 -12.87
N SER A 155 -23.98 -27.44 -13.53
CA SER A 155 -24.46 -28.26 -14.64
C SER A 155 -25.53 -29.27 -14.17
N LYS A 156 -26.27 -29.86 -15.12
CA LYS A 156 -27.27 -30.92 -14.88
C LYS A 156 -26.70 -32.12 -14.10
N ASN A 157 -25.39 -32.37 -14.21
CA ASN A 157 -24.68 -33.43 -13.47
C ASN A 157 -24.10 -32.94 -12.12
N ASN A 158 -24.54 -31.79 -11.61
CA ASN A 158 -24.10 -31.15 -10.36
C ASN A 158 -22.60 -30.76 -10.30
N TYR A 159 -21.89 -30.79 -11.44
CA TYR A 159 -20.52 -30.26 -11.56
C TYR A 159 -20.55 -28.75 -11.83
N ARG A 160 -19.51 -28.05 -11.35
CA ARG A 160 -19.27 -26.63 -11.67
C ARG A 160 -18.67 -26.52 -13.07
N THR A 161 -19.33 -25.79 -13.95
CA THR A 161 -18.89 -25.53 -15.33
C THR A 161 -18.74 -24.03 -15.50
N TYR A 162 -17.59 -23.62 -16.03
CA TYR A 162 -17.20 -22.23 -16.25
C TYR A 162 -17.41 -21.92 -17.73
N ASP A 163 -18.26 -20.94 -18.03
CA ASP A 163 -18.51 -20.46 -19.39
C ASP A 163 -17.57 -19.29 -19.78
N ASN A 164 -17.73 -18.77 -21.01
CA ASN A 164 -16.90 -17.67 -21.51
C ASN A 164 -16.99 -16.40 -20.63
N GLU A 165 -18.16 -16.09 -20.07
CA GLU A 165 -18.34 -14.93 -19.18
C GLU A 165 -17.65 -15.17 -17.84
N ASP A 166 -17.74 -16.39 -17.29
CA ASP A 166 -17.00 -16.77 -16.10
C ASP A 166 -15.49 -16.65 -16.31
N ILE A 167 -14.98 -17.11 -17.46
CA ILE A 167 -13.56 -17.03 -17.80
C ILE A 167 -13.10 -15.57 -17.97
N LYS A 168 -13.91 -14.73 -18.61
CA LYS A 168 -13.65 -13.28 -18.73
C LYS A 168 -13.54 -12.62 -17.36
N ARG A 169 -14.50 -12.88 -16.48
CA ARG A 169 -14.49 -12.37 -15.09
C ARG A 169 -13.27 -12.87 -14.31
N LEU A 170 -12.89 -14.14 -14.47
CA LEU A 170 -11.70 -14.70 -13.83
C LEU A 170 -10.39 -14.10 -14.38
N LYS A 171 -10.31 -13.77 -15.68
CA LYS A 171 -9.17 -13.04 -16.24
C LYS A 171 -9.02 -11.67 -15.56
N ILE A 172 -10.11 -10.94 -15.39
CA ILE A 172 -10.11 -9.63 -14.70
C ILE A 172 -9.65 -9.78 -13.24
N ILE A 173 -10.22 -10.73 -12.49
CA ILE A 173 -9.81 -11.00 -11.10
C ILE A 173 -8.31 -11.31 -11.04
N ARG A 174 -7.82 -12.18 -11.92
CA ARG A 174 -6.39 -12.55 -11.98
C ARG A 174 -5.51 -11.33 -12.23
N THR A 175 -5.86 -10.53 -13.24
CA THR A 175 -5.14 -9.32 -13.64
C THR A 175 -5.04 -8.32 -12.49
N LEU A 176 -6.15 -8.04 -11.79
CA LEU A 176 -6.14 -7.11 -10.65
C LEU A 176 -5.41 -7.69 -9.42
N ARG A 177 -5.49 -9.00 -9.20
CA ARG A 177 -4.73 -9.67 -8.15
C ARG A 177 -3.22 -9.61 -8.38
N SER A 178 -2.74 -9.61 -9.63
CA SER A 178 -1.32 -9.38 -9.91
C SER A 178 -0.86 -7.96 -9.58
N ALA A 179 -1.74 -6.96 -9.67
CA ALA A 179 -1.48 -5.60 -9.18
C ALA A 179 -1.73 -5.43 -7.67
N LYS A 180 -1.82 -6.53 -6.90
CA LYS A 180 -1.90 -6.51 -5.44
C LYS A 180 -3.18 -5.85 -4.87
N TYR A 181 -4.20 -5.58 -5.69
CA TYR A 181 -5.52 -5.15 -5.21
C TYR A 181 -6.13 -6.20 -4.29
N SER A 182 -6.78 -5.76 -3.21
CA SER A 182 -7.45 -6.64 -2.27
C SER A 182 -8.65 -7.37 -2.91
N LEU A 183 -9.06 -8.50 -2.36
CA LEU A 183 -10.29 -9.16 -2.79
C LEU A 183 -11.53 -8.29 -2.53
N ALA A 184 -11.50 -7.46 -1.49
CA ALA A 184 -12.59 -6.54 -1.16
C ALA A 184 -12.75 -5.45 -2.23
N ALA A 185 -11.65 -4.82 -2.67
CA ALA A 185 -11.67 -3.84 -3.76
C ALA A 185 -12.18 -4.44 -5.07
N ILE A 186 -11.69 -5.63 -5.42
CA ILE A 186 -12.14 -6.34 -6.63
C ILE A 186 -13.63 -6.68 -6.52
N LEU A 187 -14.11 -7.16 -5.37
CA LEU A 187 -15.52 -7.49 -5.15
C LEU A 187 -16.41 -6.24 -5.28
N ARG A 188 -16.04 -5.12 -4.66
CA ARG A 188 -16.78 -3.85 -4.77
C ARG A 188 -16.89 -3.41 -6.23
N MET A 189 -15.77 -3.47 -6.96
CA MET A 189 -15.73 -3.09 -8.36
C MET A 189 -16.60 -4.00 -9.24
N LEU A 190 -16.51 -5.31 -9.07
CA LEU A 190 -17.33 -6.25 -9.84
C LEU A 190 -18.83 -6.08 -9.54
N ASN A 191 -19.22 -5.88 -8.27
CA ASN A 191 -20.61 -5.63 -7.90
C ASN A 191 -21.16 -4.33 -8.52
N ALA A 192 -20.33 -3.29 -8.65
CA ALA A 192 -20.73 -2.04 -9.28
C ALA A 192 -20.95 -2.19 -10.79
N ILE A 193 -20.11 -2.99 -11.47
CA ILE A 193 -20.30 -3.35 -12.89
C ILE A 193 -21.57 -4.18 -13.08
N ASP A 194 -21.79 -5.17 -12.21
CA ASP A 194 -22.99 -6.02 -12.25
C ASP A 194 -24.29 -5.20 -12.03
N GLN A 195 -24.19 -4.01 -11.45
CA GLN A 195 -25.28 -3.04 -11.24
C GLN A 195 -25.39 -1.98 -12.36
N GLU A 196 -24.64 -2.13 -13.47
CA GLU A 196 -24.60 -1.19 -14.60
C GLU A 196 -24.28 0.26 -14.20
N LYS A 197 -23.49 0.47 -13.14
CA LYS A 197 -23.02 1.80 -12.78
C LYS A 197 -22.09 2.34 -13.87
N GLN A 198 -22.36 3.55 -14.34
CA GLN A 198 -21.52 4.24 -15.33
C GLN A 198 -20.28 4.85 -14.66
N ASP A 199 -19.40 4.00 -14.14
CA ASP A 199 -18.12 4.38 -13.55
C ASP A 199 -16.97 3.59 -14.21
N THR A 200 -15.78 4.20 -14.28
CA THR A 200 -14.58 3.51 -14.76
C THR A 200 -14.05 2.54 -13.71
N ILE A 201 -13.31 1.50 -14.11
CA ILE A 201 -12.71 0.54 -13.15
C ILE A 201 -11.84 1.29 -12.15
N LYS A 202 -11.11 2.31 -12.61
CA LYS A 202 -10.25 3.15 -11.76
C LYS A 202 -11.01 3.77 -10.58
N THR A 203 -12.17 4.36 -10.82
CA THR A 203 -12.98 4.99 -9.76
C THR A 203 -13.55 3.94 -8.81
N LEU A 204 -13.96 2.79 -9.33
CA LEU A 204 -14.53 1.70 -8.54
C LEU A 204 -13.52 1.00 -7.64
N LEU A 205 -12.25 0.94 -8.06
CA LEU A 205 -11.15 0.39 -7.26
C LEU A 205 -10.57 1.39 -6.26
N ASN A 206 -10.92 2.68 -6.35
CA ASN A 206 -10.45 3.71 -5.42
C ASN A 206 -11.63 4.58 -4.94
N PRO A 207 -12.61 3.98 -4.21
CA PRO A 207 -13.75 4.72 -3.69
C PRO A 207 -13.31 5.79 -2.70
N THR A 208 -13.94 6.96 -2.81
CA THR A 208 -13.71 8.14 -1.95
C THR A 208 -14.46 8.09 -0.63
N ASP A 209 -15.39 7.14 -0.46
CA ASP A 209 -16.26 7.06 0.73
C ASP A 209 -15.55 6.34 1.90
N PRO A 210 -15.29 7.01 3.04
CA PRO A 210 -14.52 6.47 4.17
C PRO A 210 -15.26 5.49 5.09
N ASP A 211 -16.52 5.14 4.80
CA ASP A 211 -17.40 4.45 5.78
C ASP A 211 -17.04 2.97 6.02
N ASP A 212 -16.09 2.39 5.27
CA ASP A 212 -15.50 1.10 5.59
C ASP A 212 -14.36 1.29 6.61
N SER A 213 -14.64 0.96 7.86
CA SER A 213 -13.65 0.95 8.94
C SER A 213 -12.49 0.01 8.60
N ILE A 214 -11.32 0.61 8.33
CA ILE A 214 -10.05 -0.02 7.91
C ILE A 214 -9.95 -0.25 6.39
N ILE A 215 -9.85 0.85 5.63
CA ILE A 215 -9.35 0.82 4.25
C ILE A 215 -7.84 0.56 4.30
N THR A 216 -7.41 -0.60 3.81
CA THR A 216 -5.98 -0.93 3.66
C THR A 216 -5.42 -0.26 2.41
N ALA A 217 -4.10 -0.04 2.31
CA ALA A 217 -3.52 0.50 1.09
C ALA A 217 -3.90 -0.31 -0.16
N CYS A 218 -4.06 -1.63 -0.07
CA CYS A 218 -4.50 -2.47 -1.20
C CYS A 218 -5.98 -2.30 -1.58
N ASP A 219 -6.79 -1.62 -0.76
CA ASP A 219 -8.18 -1.33 -1.05
C ASP A 219 -8.35 -0.11 -1.95
N ASN A 220 -7.46 0.88 -1.80
CA ASN A 220 -7.38 2.12 -2.60
C ASN A 220 -5.91 2.33 -3.04
N LEU A 221 -5.40 1.41 -3.86
CA LEU A 221 -3.96 1.27 -4.12
C LEU A 221 -3.33 2.52 -4.72
N ILE A 222 -3.90 3.04 -5.81
CA ILE A 222 -3.31 4.17 -6.52
C ILE A 222 -3.36 5.41 -5.63
N ASP A 223 -4.48 5.67 -4.96
CA ASP A 223 -4.61 6.81 -4.05
C ASP A 223 -3.65 6.72 -2.87
N SER A 224 -3.42 5.52 -2.35
CA SER A 224 -2.47 5.29 -1.26
C SER A 224 -1.03 5.52 -1.72
N LEU A 225 -0.68 5.05 -2.92
CA LEU A 225 0.63 5.29 -3.53
C LEU A 225 0.86 6.78 -3.83
N GLU A 226 -0.13 7.49 -4.37
CA GLU A 226 -0.04 8.93 -4.64
C GLU A 226 0.09 9.76 -3.35
N LYS A 227 -0.63 9.39 -2.29
CA LYS A 227 -0.46 9.99 -0.97
C LYS A 227 0.94 9.73 -0.42
N ALA A 228 1.44 8.49 -0.53
CA ALA A 228 2.78 8.14 -0.09
C ALA A 228 3.87 8.90 -0.88
N LYS A 229 3.67 9.10 -2.19
CA LYS A 229 4.51 9.94 -3.04
C LYS A 229 4.54 11.40 -2.59
N SER A 230 3.36 11.95 -2.25
CA SER A 230 3.25 13.30 -1.70
C SER A 230 4.02 13.43 -0.38
N ASN A 231 3.85 12.47 0.53
CA ASN A 231 4.60 12.45 1.80
C ASN A 231 6.12 12.38 1.56
N ALA A 232 6.59 11.57 0.61
CA ALA A 232 8.01 11.48 0.29
C ALA A 232 8.58 12.80 -0.27
N ARG A 233 7.80 13.54 -1.07
CA ARG A 233 8.20 14.88 -1.56
C ARG A 233 8.27 15.90 -0.43
N GLU A 234 7.32 15.87 0.50
CA GLU A 234 7.35 16.71 1.69
C GLU A 234 8.59 16.38 2.54
N LEU A 235 8.84 15.10 2.79
CA LEU A 235 10.01 14.64 3.53
C LEU A 235 11.34 15.07 2.90
N LYS A 236 11.43 15.07 1.56
CA LYS A 236 12.63 15.57 0.87
C LYS A 236 12.92 17.03 1.24
N THR A 237 11.89 17.86 1.35
CA THR A 237 12.01 19.25 1.81
C THR A 237 12.40 19.30 3.28
N GLN A 238 11.70 18.56 4.14
CA GLN A 238 11.98 18.54 5.58
C GLN A 238 13.39 18.06 5.93
N VAL A 239 13.93 17.07 5.20
CA VAL A 239 15.29 16.55 5.43
C VAL A 239 16.35 17.61 5.09
N VAL A 240 16.15 18.38 4.01
CA VAL A 240 17.05 19.49 3.65
C VAL A 240 16.97 20.62 4.68
N GLU A 241 15.77 21.05 5.05
CA GLU A 241 15.57 22.08 6.08
C GLU A 241 16.16 21.66 7.44
N MET A 242 16.04 20.39 7.78
CA MET A 242 16.62 19.82 8.99
C MET A 242 18.15 19.82 8.93
N GLN A 243 18.75 19.48 7.79
CA GLN A 243 20.20 19.56 7.60
C GLN A 243 20.69 21.00 7.79
N GLU A 244 20.05 21.96 7.11
CA GLU A 244 20.40 23.38 7.20
C GLU A 244 20.27 23.92 8.63
N ARG A 245 19.19 23.58 9.33
CA ARG A 245 18.91 24.12 10.68
C ARG A 245 19.89 23.63 11.75
N PHE A 246 20.44 22.42 11.61
CA PHE A 246 21.25 21.80 12.66
C PHE A 246 22.74 21.68 12.31
N PHE A 247 23.11 21.81 11.03
CA PHE A 247 24.48 21.57 10.55
C PHE A 247 25.06 22.68 9.67
N ASN A 248 24.27 23.70 9.29
CA ASN A 248 24.73 24.91 8.62
C ASN A 248 24.54 26.14 9.52
#